data_AF-A0A6I4ND89-F1
#
_entry.id   AF-A0A6I4ND89-F1
#
_cell.length_a   1.000
_cell.length_b   1.000
_cell.length_c   1.000
_cell.angle_alpha   90.00
_cell.angle_beta   90.00
_cell.angle_gamma   90.00
#
_symmetry.space_group_name_H-M   'P 1'
#
loop_
_entity.id
_entity.type
_entity.pdbx_description
1 polymer ?
#
loop_
_entity_poly.entity_id
_entity_poly.type
_entity_poly.pdbx_seq_one_letter_code
_entity_poly.pdbx_strand_id
1 'polypeptide(L)'
;MRWRTRARAIALTTALGTAALVGSTGTASADVGAEYWKEYCDYGRACIYHTSSQVWNLPQCGTNPVNDYFYYAKAHGNAFRVYYQGERWDYVAPNSERPINADNLLATRVEVYC
;
A
#
# COMPACT_ATOMS: atom_id res chain seq x y z
N MET A 1 -20.66 -70.00 10.36
CA MET A 1 -20.31 -69.53 8.99
C MET A 1 -20.08 -68.02 9.06
N ARG A 2 -18.84 -67.55 9.28
CA ARG A 2 -17.87 -67.04 8.28
C ARG A 2 -18.39 -65.91 7.36
N TRP A 3 -18.23 -64.67 7.85
CA TRP A 3 -17.76 -63.42 7.22
C TRP A 3 -17.71 -63.31 5.69
N ARG A 4 -18.17 -62.16 5.16
CA ARG A 4 -17.34 -61.21 4.37
C ARG A 4 -18.14 -59.97 3.92
N THR A 5 -17.77 -58.82 4.49
CA THR A 5 -18.10 -57.47 4.02
C THR A 5 -17.42 -57.22 2.68
N ARG A 6 -18.15 -56.77 1.64
CA ARG A 6 -17.57 -56.30 0.37
C ARG A 6 -17.55 -54.77 0.36
N ALA A 7 -16.37 -54.20 0.58
CA ALA A 7 -16.09 -52.79 0.30
C ALA A 7 -16.11 -52.57 -1.22
N ARG A 8 -16.87 -51.58 -1.68
CA ARG A 8 -16.76 -51.04 -3.05
C ARG A 8 -16.04 -49.70 -2.95
N ALA A 9 -14.79 -49.67 -3.40
CA ALA A 9 -14.05 -48.43 -3.62
C ALA A 9 -14.63 -47.74 -4.86
N ILE A 10 -15.19 -46.55 -4.69
CA ILE A 10 -15.58 -45.67 -5.78
C ILE A 10 -14.42 -44.69 -5.98
N ALA A 11 -13.66 -44.88 -7.06
CA ALA A 11 -12.64 -43.93 -7.48
C ALA A 11 -13.33 -42.70 -8.07
N LEU A 12 -13.34 -41.59 -7.35
CA LEU A 12 -13.68 -40.29 -7.92
C LEU A 12 -12.45 -39.76 -8.67
N THR A 13 -12.50 -39.83 -9.98
CA THR A 13 -11.66 -39.06 -10.90
C THR A 13 -12.20 -37.63 -10.94
N THR A 14 -11.60 -36.71 -10.19
CA THR A 14 -11.84 -35.28 -10.35
C THR A 14 -10.88 -34.71 -11.37
N ALA A 15 -11.46 -34.20 -12.45
CA ALA A 15 -10.79 -33.61 -13.59
C ALA A 15 -9.88 -32.45 -13.19
N LEU A 16 -8.71 -32.38 -13.84
CA LEU A 16 -7.83 -31.21 -13.86
C LEU A 16 -8.57 -30.05 -14.55
N GLY A 17 -9.28 -29.26 -13.74
CA GLY A 17 -9.73 -27.93 -14.14
C GLY A 17 -8.59 -26.95 -13.95
N THR A 18 -8.00 -26.48 -15.05
CA THR A 18 -7.13 -25.31 -15.06
C THR A 18 -7.96 -24.09 -14.66
N ALA A 19 -7.96 -23.78 -13.36
CA ALA A 19 -8.44 -22.50 -12.89
C ALA A 19 -7.51 -21.42 -13.42
N ALA A 20 -8.03 -20.65 -14.38
CA ALA A 20 -7.39 -19.44 -14.87
C ALA A 20 -7.01 -18.55 -13.69
N LEU A 21 -5.78 -18.05 -13.76
CA LEU A 21 -5.18 -17.06 -12.88
C LEU A 21 -6.10 -15.84 -12.79
N VAL A 22 -7.00 -15.80 -11.81
CA VAL A 22 -7.45 -14.52 -11.28
C VAL A 22 -6.37 -14.12 -10.29
N GLY A 23 -5.35 -13.45 -10.81
CA GLY A 23 -4.42 -12.69 -10.00
C GLY A 23 -5.21 -11.64 -9.25
N SER A 24 -5.72 -11.99 -8.06
CA SER A 24 -5.93 -10.97 -7.05
C SER A 24 -4.54 -10.45 -6.74
N THR A 25 -4.18 -9.29 -7.28
CA THR A 25 -3.18 -8.44 -6.65
C THR A 25 -3.73 -8.17 -5.27
N GLY A 26 -3.42 -9.05 -4.32
CA GLY A 26 -3.56 -8.75 -2.92
C GLY A 26 -2.87 -7.42 -2.75
N THR A 27 -3.61 -6.40 -2.32
CA THR A 27 -3.00 -5.21 -1.77
C THR A 27 -2.12 -5.74 -0.65
N ALA A 28 -0.81 -5.83 -0.91
CA ALA A 28 0.14 -5.93 0.15
C ALA A 28 -0.08 -4.66 0.97
N SER A 29 -0.85 -4.79 2.04
CA SER A 29 -0.73 -3.90 3.17
C SER A 29 0.69 -4.13 3.65
N ALA A 30 1.64 -3.40 3.07
CA ALA A 30 2.95 -3.27 3.66
C ALA A 30 2.67 -2.64 5.02
N ASP A 31 2.76 -3.44 6.08
CA ASP A 31 2.96 -2.93 7.42
C ASP A 31 4.03 -1.85 7.28
N VAL A 32 3.62 -0.61 7.56
CA VAL A 32 4.42 0.58 7.35
C VAL A 32 5.68 0.42 8.18
N GLY A 33 6.74 -0.06 7.54
CA GLY A 33 7.94 -0.50 8.26
C GLY A 33 8.47 0.66 9.09
N ALA A 34 8.77 0.40 10.36
CA ALA A 34 9.35 1.38 11.28
C ALA A 34 10.61 2.08 10.71
N GLU A 35 11.29 1.43 9.76
CA GLU A 35 12.45 1.96 9.03
C GLU A 35 12.17 3.27 8.25
N TYR A 36 10.92 3.52 7.88
CA TYR A 36 10.55 4.68 7.06
C TYR A 36 10.09 5.89 7.88
N TRP A 37 9.82 5.71 9.17
CA TRP A 37 9.50 6.80 10.08
C TRP A 37 10.77 7.39 10.69
N LYS A 38 10.98 8.69 10.46
CA LYS A 38 12.14 9.44 10.94
C LYS A 38 11.72 10.82 11.45
N GLU A 39 12.65 11.56 12.04
CA GLU A 39 12.42 12.96 12.41
C GLU A 39 12.70 13.94 11.25
N TYR A 40 13.23 13.45 10.13
CA TYR A 40 13.62 14.24 8.98
C TYR A 40 13.32 13.54 7.66
N CYS A 41 13.28 14.34 6.59
CA CYS A 41 13.12 13.86 5.23
C CYS A 41 14.50 13.58 4.61
N ASP A 42 14.73 12.34 4.19
CA ASP A 42 15.94 11.90 3.51
C ASP A 42 16.05 12.55 2.13
N TYR A 43 17.26 12.98 1.79
CA TYR A 43 17.53 13.50 0.46
C TYR A 43 17.31 12.41 -0.61
N GLY A 44 16.66 12.78 -1.71
CA GLY A 44 16.31 11.86 -2.80
C GLY A 44 15.03 11.03 -2.55
N ARG A 45 14.23 11.36 -1.53
CA ARG A 45 12.94 10.72 -1.24
C ARG A 45 11.77 11.71 -1.24
N ALA A 46 10.58 11.16 -1.47
CA ALA A 46 9.33 11.82 -1.15
C ALA A 46 9.02 11.62 0.34
N CYS A 47 8.47 12.64 0.99
CA CYS A 47 8.19 12.62 2.42
C CYS A 47 6.85 13.28 2.75
N ILE A 48 6.17 12.74 3.75
CA ILE A 48 4.94 13.32 4.32
C ILE A 48 5.09 13.46 5.84
N TYR A 49 4.61 14.57 6.38
CA TYR A 49 4.80 14.96 7.77
C TYR A 49 3.52 14.70 8.54
N HIS A 50 3.62 13.84 9.55
CA HIS A 50 2.54 13.46 10.44
C HIS A 50 2.42 14.49 11.58
N THR A 51 1.21 14.71 12.06
CA THR A 51 0.92 15.68 13.13
C THR A 51 1.68 15.46 14.45
N SER A 52 2.21 14.25 14.67
CA SER A 52 3.08 13.91 15.81
C SER A 52 4.55 14.30 15.64
N SER A 53 4.88 15.14 14.64
CA SER A 53 6.26 15.53 14.27
C SER A 53 7.12 14.40 13.69
N GLN A 54 6.53 13.25 13.37
CA GLN A 54 7.21 12.19 12.63
C GLN A 54 7.09 12.43 11.12
N VAL A 55 8.15 12.09 10.39
CA VAL A 55 8.25 12.18 8.94
C VAL A 55 8.29 10.79 8.37
N TRP A 56 7.37 10.50 7.47
CA TRP A 56 7.42 9.27 6.71
C TRP A 56 8.19 9.48 5.41
N ASN A 57 9.33 8.81 5.29
CA ASN A 57 10.13 8.71 4.09
C ASN A 57 9.58 7.63 3.17
N LEU A 58 8.91 8.03 2.09
CA LEU A 58 8.28 7.08 1.17
C LEU A 58 9.34 6.28 0.41
N PRO A 59 9.00 5.05 -0.03
CA PRO A 59 9.76 4.35 -1.05
C PRO A 59 9.94 5.20 -2.31
N GLN A 60 11.02 4.97 -3.06
CA GLN A 60 11.40 5.82 -4.19
C GLN A 60 10.35 5.89 -5.30
N CYS A 61 9.50 4.87 -5.40
CA CYS A 61 8.44 4.84 -6.39
C CYS A 61 7.30 3.88 -6.02
N GLY A 62 6.17 4.04 -6.69
CA GLY A 62 5.01 3.15 -6.57
C GLY A 62 3.91 3.68 -5.65
N THR A 63 2.92 2.83 -5.40
CA THR A 63 1.78 3.13 -4.54
C THR A 63 2.03 2.62 -3.14
N ASN A 64 1.94 3.51 -2.16
CA ASN A 64 2.21 3.24 -0.76
C ASN A 64 0.93 3.50 0.04
N PRO A 65 0.28 2.48 0.61
CA PRO A 65 -0.89 2.70 1.45
C PRO A 65 -0.47 3.46 2.70
N VAL A 66 -1.20 4.53 3.02
CA VAL A 66 -0.98 5.34 4.22
C VAL A 66 -2.33 5.44 4.92
N ASN A 67 -2.43 5.29 6.25
CA ASN A 67 -3.73 5.32 6.94
C ASN A 67 -3.66 6.29 8.13
N ASP A 68 -3.31 7.55 7.83
CA ASP A 68 -3.07 8.54 8.88
C ASP A 68 -3.25 9.99 8.40
N TYR A 69 -3.04 10.95 9.31
CA TYR A 69 -3.22 12.38 9.06
C TYR A 69 -1.88 13.10 8.87
N PHE A 70 -1.70 13.65 7.68
CA PHE A 70 -0.50 14.41 7.31
C PHE A 70 -0.86 15.85 6.96
N TYR A 71 0.03 16.78 7.25
CA TYR A 71 -0.22 18.22 7.08
C TYR A 71 0.78 18.92 6.14
N TYR A 72 1.91 18.28 5.88
CA TYR A 72 2.96 18.85 5.03
C TYR A 72 3.64 17.75 4.21
N ALA A 73 4.19 18.13 3.07
CA ALA A 73 4.79 17.19 2.15
C ALA A 73 6.00 17.81 1.43
N LYS A 74 6.99 16.97 1.14
CA LYS A 74 8.23 17.35 0.46
C LYS A 74 8.67 16.30 -0.54
N ALA A 75 9.05 16.73 -1.73
CA ALA A 75 9.59 15.88 -2.79
C ALA A 75 11.06 16.24 -3.04
N HIS A 76 12.00 15.33 -2.73
CA HIS A 76 13.37 15.43 -3.22
C HIS A 76 13.55 14.50 -4.43
N GLY A 77 13.45 15.04 -5.64
CA GLY A 77 13.45 14.24 -6.87
C GLY A 77 12.04 13.98 -7.36
N ASN A 78 11.49 12.78 -7.12
CA ASN A 78 10.25 12.35 -7.74
C ASN A 78 9.01 13.11 -7.24
N ALA A 79 8.12 13.45 -8.17
CA ALA A 79 6.80 13.95 -7.84
C ALA A 79 5.93 12.86 -7.22
N PHE A 80 4.90 13.26 -6.47
CA PHE A 80 3.94 12.31 -5.91
C PHE A 80 2.56 12.92 -5.70
N ARG A 81 1.56 12.05 -5.49
CA ARG A 81 0.22 12.42 -5.06
C ARG A 81 -0.13 11.76 -3.74
N VAL A 82 -0.68 12.54 -2.82
CA VAL A 82 -1.30 12.05 -1.59
C VAL A 82 -2.79 11.97 -1.84
N TYR A 83 -3.39 10.80 -1.62
CA TYR A 83 -4.82 10.57 -1.75
C TYR A 83 -5.46 10.47 -0.39
N TYR A 84 -6.61 11.10 -0.25
CA TYR A 84 -7.42 11.15 0.95
C TYR A 84 -8.71 10.35 0.78
N GLN A 85 -9.42 10.16 1.88
CA GLN A 85 -10.78 9.61 1.84
C GLN A 85 -11.67 10.43 0.88
N GLY A 86 -12.49 9.74 0.09
CA GLY A 86 -13.33 10.37 -0.94
C GLY A 86 -12.57 10.76 -2.21
N GLU A 87 -11.42 10.14 -2.48
CA GLU A 87 -10.60 10.30 -3.69
C GLU A 87 -10.08 11.72 -3.95
N ARG A 88 -10.16 12.60 -2.96
CA ARG A 88 -9.48 13.89 -3.00
C ARG A 88 -7.98 13.67 -2.96
N TRP A 89 -7.22 14.57 -3.58
CA TRP A 89 -5.77 14.41 -3.64
C TRP A 89 -5.04 15.75 -3.65
N ASP A 90 -3.80 15.71 -3.18
CA ASP A 90 -2.83 16.78 -3.31
C ASP A 90 -1.64 16.30 -4.15
N TYR A 91 -1.21 17.14 -5.09
CA TYR A 91 0.00 16.90 -5.89
C TYR A 91 1.18 17.70 -5.35
N VAL A 92 2.34 17.06 -5.29
CA VAL A 92 3.62 17.65 -4.91
C VAL A 92 4.59 17.48 -6.08
N ALA A 93 5.06 18.60 -6.61
CA ALA A 93 5.95 18.63 -7.77
C ALA A 93 7.38 18.18 -7.40
N PRO A 94 8.19 17.76 -8.39
CA PRO A 94 9.60 17.43 -8.16
C PRO A 94 10.35 18.57 -7.46
N ASN A 95 11.20 18.25 -6.50
CA ASN A 95 12.06 19.23 -5.80
C ASN A 95 11.28 20.39 -5.16
N SER A 96 10.08 20.11 -4.66
CA SER A 96 9.20 21.11 -4.04
C SER A 96 8.65 20.63 -2.70
N GLU A 97 8.12 21.57 -1.93
CA GLU A 97 7.45 21.30 -0.66
C GLU A 97 6.22 22.19 -0.50
N ARG A 98 5.20 21.70 0.18
CA ARG A 98 3.97 22.45 0.41
C ARG A 98 3.14 21.89 1.57
N PRO A 99 2.30 22.73 2.19
CA PRO A 99 1.17 22.25 2.96
C PRO A 99 0.25 21.38 2.08
N ILE A 100 -0.28 20.34 2.70
CA ILE A 100 -1.24 19.41 2.10
C ILE A 100 -2.42 19.24 3.06
N ASN A 101 -3.48 18.59 2.59
CA ASN A 101 -4.61 18.20 3.43
C ASN A 101 -5.33 19.38 4.12
N ALA A 102 -5.70 20.40 3.35
CA ALA A 102 -6.38 21.59 3.86
C ALA A 102 -7.70 21.29 4.61
N ASP A 103 -8.32 20.15 4.31
CA ASP A 103 -9.59 19.71 4.89
C ASP A 103 -9.44 18.72 6.07
N ASN A 104 -8.20 18.46 6.53
CA ASN A 104 -7.90 17.51 7.61
C ASN A 104 -8.53 16.12 7.41
N LEU A 105 -8.42 15.58 6.21
CA LEU A 105 -8.91 14.27 5.81
C LEU A 105 -7.88 13.18 6.08
N LEU A 106 -8.35 11.96 6.34
CA LEU A 106 -7.48 10.80 6.46
C LEU A 106 -6.82 10.51 5.11
N ALA A 107 -5.49 10.49 5.06
CA ALA A 107 -4.77 10.01 3.89
C ALA A 107 -4.87 8.48 3.82
N THR A 108 -5.06 7.95 2.60
CA THR A 108 -5.32 6.52 2.32
C THR A 108 -4.20 5.87 1.49
N ARG A 109 -3.52 6.64 0.63
CA ARG A 109 -2.31 6.21 -0.07
C ARG A 109 -1.48 7.39 -0.57
N VAL A 110 -0.22 7.13 -0.87
CA VAL A 110 0.66 8.03 -1.62
C VAL A 110 1.23 7.32 -2.84
N GLU A 111 1.07 7.92 -4.00
CA GLU A 111 1.63 7.44 -5.27
C GLU A 111 2.86 8.28 -5.62
N VAL A 112 4.05 7.67 -5.59
CA VAL A 112 5.31 8.29 -5.99
C VAL A 112 5.62 7.91 -7.43
N TYR A 113 5.81 8.90 -8.30
CA TYR A 113 6.03 8.69 -9.73
C TYR A 113 7.49 8.30 -10.02
N CYS A 114 7.66 7.27 -10.87
CA CYS A 114 8.97 6.79 -11.34
C CYS A 114 9.52 7.66 -12.47
#